data_AF-A0A2C1KXZ4-F1
#
_entry.id   AF-A0A2C1KXZ4-F1
#
_cell.length_a   1.000
_cell.length_b   1.000
_cell.length_c   1.000
_cell.angle_alpha   90.00
_cell.angle_beta   90.00
_cell.angle_gamma   90.00
#
_symmetry.space_group_name_H-M   'P 1'
#
loop_
_entity.id
_entity.type
_entity.pdbx_description
1 polymer ?
#
loop_
_entity_poly.entity_id
_entity_poly.type
_entity_poly.pdbx_seq_one_letter_code
_entity_poly.pdbx_strand_id
1 'polypeptide(L)'
;MKMREKWILIVFTIISLLLLVGSILFQFLNEEDPYQFYTGLGKDIDISPDDGTVAFSYYLDGDEAIYTAKLDGSELTKVSSKEEGRFRNPKFSQGTEQLLFLSEGIDGVQSLMVMNKDGSHQKRVTDDSLHVKDAVFSPSGETLYFTAKLSSEINKMEGETKEGYDLYKINRDETDLEQLTDQDHFTMNELSISVDGEELYYSLYEVNEQLTAFSLKDQTETRVADVNKDMYSSILSKDKKLLAYTAVTKASLNSSLFKYELYLQDLDTTETKRLTNLNKNIQSPVFFHHENKLAFLEYTNWPSDPENYRLMTVSFEGGDEQEINVNLPSSTNRHLAMKTVYFLLSNEVATAIYYVLFFVGLILLTQRRSGKVFQPSFISLGLSLLFFIGSFAIGAITNPWYGIWLAMVAVAMFICSLVLVLFSYIVSKMRKK
;
A
#
# COMPACT_ATOMS: atom_id res chain seq x y z
N MET A 1 -39.66 31.10 24.92
CA MET A 1 -39.20 29.70 24.78
C MET A 1 -39.01 29.10 26.17
N LYS A 2 -39.45 27.86 26.42
CA LYS A 2 -39.10 27.17 27.67
C LYS A 2 -37.58 27.03 27.71
N MET A 3 -36.92 27.42 28.80
CA MET A 3 -35.45 27.41 28.96
C MET A 3 -34.78 26.14 28.40
N ARG A 4 -35.46 25.00 28.54
CA ARG A 4 -35.06 23.68 28.04
C ARG A 4 -34.78 23.63 26.53
N GLU A 5 -35.59 24.25 25.69
CA GLU A 5 -35.40 24.23 24.22
C GLU A 5 -34.22 25.10 23.77
N LYS A 6 -33.86 26.15 24.53
CA LYS A 6 -32.63 26.93 24.30
C LYS A 6 -31.41 26.07 24.54
N TRP A 7 -31.45 25.39 25.68
CA TRP A 7 -30.37 24.58 26.16
C TRP A 7 -30.09 23.41 25.22
N ILE A 8 -31.14 22.73 24.75
CA ILE A 8 -30.99 21.66 23.75
C ILE A 8 -30.29 22.17 22.49
N LEU A 9 -30.69 23.32 21.96
CA LEU A 9 -30.09 23.86 20.73
C LEU A 9 -28.63 24.31 20.95
N ILE A 10 -28.32 24.90 22.10
CA ILE A 10 -26.94 25.27 22.45
C ILE A 10 -26.07 24.03 22.56
N VAL A 11 -26.54 22.99 23.26
CA VAL A 11 -25.81 21.73 23.42
C VAL A 11 -25.59 21.07 22.06
N PHE A 12 -26.60 21.01 21.18
CA PHE A 12 -26.47 20.49 19.82
C PHE A 12 -25.37 21.23 19.02
N THR A 13 -25.37 22.55 19.04
CA THR A 13 -24.36 23.36 18.33
C THR A 13 -22.96 23.12 18.89
N ILE A 14 -22.82 23.02 20.22
CA ILE A 14 -21.53 22.75 20.87
C ILE A 14 -21.03 21.35 20.50
N ILE A 15 -21.88 20.32 20.55
CA ILE A 15 -21.50 18.95 20.18
C ILE A 15 -21.05 18.89 18.72
N SER A 16 -21.79 19.56 17.82
CA SER A 16 -21.43 19.61 16.39
C SER A 16 -20.07 20.28 16.18
N LEU A 17 -19.77 21.36 16.93
CA LEU A 17 -18.46 22.01 16.88
C LEU A 17 -17.34 21.10 17.41
N LEU A 18 -17.57 20.40 18.52
CA LEU A 18 -16.59 19.49 19.10
C LEU A 18 -16.29 18.31 18.16
N LEU A 19 -17.31 17.76 17.49
CA LEU A 19 -17.12 16.71 16.49
C LEU A 19 -16.37 17.22 15.26
N LEU A 20 -16.69 18.43 14.78
CA LEU A 20 -15.99 19.06 13.66
C LEU A 20 -14.51 19.29 13.99
N VAL A 21 -14.22 19.94 15.11
CA VAL A 21 -12.84 20.24 15.53
C VAL A 21 -12.09 18.95 15.85
N GLY A 22 -12.74 18.00 16.53
CA GLY A 22 -12.17 16.69 16.84
C GLY A 22 -11.82 15.89 15.59
N SER A 23 -12.69 15.90 14.58
CA SER A 23 -12.44 15.25 13.28
C SER A 23 -11.26 15.87 12.53
N ILE A 24 -11.21 17.22 12.44
CA ILE A 24 -10.09 17.92 11.77
C ILE A 24 -8.77 17.65 12.49
N LEU A 25 -8.76 17.74 13.84
CA LEU A 25 -7.57 17.44 14.62
C LEU A 25 -7.14 15.98 14.48
N PHE A 26 -8.10 15.05 14.45
CA PHE A 26 -7.82 13.64 14.25
C PHE A 26 -7.18 13.38 12.89
N GLN A 27 -7.75 13.89 11.80
CA GLN A 27 -7.20 13.76 10.44
C GLN A 27 -5.81 14.38 10.30
N PHE A 28 -5.53 15.48 11.01
CA PHE A 28 -4.22 16.13 10.96
C PHE A 28 -3.14 15.39 11.75
N LEU A 29 -3.52 14.71 12.83
CA LEU A 29 -2.58 14.04 13.74
C LEU A 29 -2.42 12.54 13.48
N ASN A 30 -3.39 11.92 12.82
CA ASN A 30 -3.41 10.50 12.57
C ASN A 30 -2.91 10.20 11.15
N GLU A 31 -1.86 9.40 11.04
CA GLU A 31 -1.43 8.86 9.76
C GLU A 31 -2.47 7.87 9.24
N GLU A 32 -2.89 8.06 7.99
CA GLU A 32 -3.86 7.15 7.38
C GLU A 32 -3.20 5.81 7.06
N ASP A 33 -3.66 4.78 7.75
CA ASP A 33 -3.33 3.40 7.46
C ASP A 33 -4.58 2.70 6.91
N PRO A 34 -4.68 2.52 5.57
CA PRO A 34 -5.86 1.91 4.96
C PRO A 34 -6.04 0.44 5.38
N TYR A 35 -4.98 -0.18 5.92
CA TYR A 35 -4.97 -1.58 6.33
C TYR A 35 -5.33 -1.80 7.79
N GLN A 36 -5.51 -0.74 8.60
CA GLN A 36 -5.73 -0.82 10.05
C GLN A 36 -6.88 -1.76 10.48
N PHE A 37 -7.93 -1.87 9.67
CA PHE A 37 -9.09 -2.75 9.94
C PHE A 37 -9.38 -3.70 8.77
N TYR A 38 -8.39 -3.93 7.92
CA TYR A 38 -8.54 -4.70 6.69
C TYR A 38 -8.53 -6.20 6.98
N THR A 39 -9.16 -6.97 6.10
CA THR A 39 -9.09 -8.43 6.10
C THR A 39 -9.04 -8.92 4.67
N GLY A 40 -7.94 -9.58 4.30
CA GLY A 40 -7.68 -9.98 2.92
C GLY A 40 -6.22 -10.29 2.67
N LEU A 41 -5.93 -10.82 1.48
CA LEU A 41 -4.55 -11.09 1.05
C LEU A 41 -3.76 -9.79 0.98
N GLY A 42 -2.49 -9.85 1.38
CA GLY A 42 -1.51 -8.82 1.05
C GLY A 42 -0.96 -9.00 -0.36
N LYS A 43 0.01 -8.16 -0.72
CA LYS A 43 0.51 -8.05 -2.10
C LYS A 43 1.66 -9.00 -2.44
N ASP A 44 2.16 -9.78 -1.49
CA ASP A 44 3.35 -10.62 -1.68
C ASP A 44 3.01 -12.10 -1.54
N ILE A 45 3.52 -12.90 -2.47
CA ILE A 45 3.41 -14.36 -2.50
C ILE A 45 4.74 -14.99 -2.90
N ASP A 46 4.92 -16.27 -2.55
CA ASP A 46 5.98 -17.11 -3.09
C ASP A 46 5.58 -18.59 -3.14
N ILE A 47 6.19 -19.36 -4.05
CA ILE A 47 5.92 -20.78 -4.26
C ILE A 47 7.10 -21.60 -3.74
N SER A 48 6.81 -22.64 -2.95
CA SER A 48 7.84 -23.50 -2.39
C SER A 48 8.59 -24.28 -3.47
N PRO A 49 9.87 -24.65 -3.25
CA PRO A 49 10.71 -25.29 -4.28
C PRO A 49 10.13 -26.56 -4.90
N ASP A 50 9.25 -27.26 -4.18
CA ASP A 50 8.57 -28.49 -4.59
C ASP A 50 7.22 -28.26 -5.30
N ASP A 51 6.85 -27.01 -5.56
CA ASP A 51 5.56 -26.57 -6.13
C ASP A 51 4.33 -27.02 -5.32
N GLY A 52 4.49 -27.44 -4.07
CA GLY A 52 3.40 -27.98 -3.26
C GLY A 52 2.68 -26.93 -2.40
N THR A 53 3.37 -25.84 -2.05
CA THR A 53 2.93 -24.86 -1.04
C THR A 53 3.10 -23.44 -1.56
N VAL A 54 2.14 -22.58 -1.24
CA VAL A 54 2.25 -21.13 -1.41
C VAL A 54 2.42 -20.47 -0.05
N ALA A 55 3.34 -19.51 0.05
CA ALA A 55 3.44 -18.58 1.17
C ALA A 55 2.90 -17.21 0.74
N PHE A 56 2.21 -16.52 1.63
CA PHE A 56 1.61 -15.22 1.35
C PHE A 56 1.39 -14.43 2.64
N SER A 57 1.34 -13.09 2.54
CA SER A 57 0.87 -12.28 3.66
C SER A 57 -0.66 -12.17 3.66
N TYR A 58 -1.26 -12.13 4.85
CA TYR A 58 -2.70 -12.02 5.03
C TYR A 58 -3.03 -11.16 6.23
N TYR A 59 -3.93 -10.19 6.00
CA TYR A 59 -4.48 -9.33 7.03
C TYR A 59 -5.69 -9.99 7.67
N LEU A 60 -5.70 -10.08 8.99
CA LEU A 60 -6.89 -10.44 9.77
C LEU A 60 -7.21 -9.31 10.76
N ASP A 61 -8.26 -8.55 10.47
CA ASP A 61 -8.66 -7.37 11.26
C ASP A 61 -7.51 -6.35 11.47
N GLY A 62 -6.63 -6.20 10.47
CA GLY A 62 -5.47 -5.30 10.47
C GLY A 62 -4.14 -5.91 10.94
N ASP A 63 -4.16 -7.13 11.48
CA ASP A 63 -2.97 -7.92 11.82
C ASP A 63 -2.46 -8.62 10.56
N GLU A 64 -1.35 -8.15 9.98
CA GLU A 64 -0.69 -8.77 8.83
C GLU A 64 0.28 -9.86 9.30
N ALA A 65 0.06 -11.08 8.84
CA ALA A 65 0.90 -12.22 9.18
C ALA A 65 1.21 -13.08 7.95
N ILE A 66 2.24 -13.92 8.06
CA ILE A 66 2.59 -14.89 7.03
C ILE A 66 1.79 -16.17 7.22
N TYR A 67 1.17 -16.61 6.14
CA TYR A 67 0.44 -17.86 6.03
C TYR A 67 1.05 -18.73 4.95
N THR A 68 0.87 -20.04 5.11
CA THR A 68 1.14 -21.04 4.08
C THR A 68 -0.10 -21.87 3.82
N ALA A 69 -0.26 -22.33 2.59
CA ALA A 69 -1.32 -23.27 2.20
C ALA A 69 -0.86 -24.15 1.05
N LYS A 70 -1.47 -25.32 0.89
CA LYS A 70 -1.34 -26.11 -0.34
C LYS A 70 -2.02 -25.40 -1.50
N LEU A 71 -1.56 -25.68 -2.72
CA LEU A 71 -2.12 -25.08 -3.93
C LEU A 71 -3.56 -25.53 -4.25
N ASP A 72 -4.05 -26.60 -3.62
CA ASP A 72 -5.45 -26.98 -3.66
C ASP A 72 -6.32 -26.21 -2.64
N GLY A 73 -5.72 -25.26 -1.90
CA GLY A 73 -6.35 -24.44 -0.88
C GLY A 73 -6.44 -25.09 0.51
N SER A 74 -5.94 -26.32 0.68
CA SER A 74 -5.94 -27.03 1.96
C SER A 74 -4.75 -26.68 2.85
N GLU A 75 -4.77 -27.18 4.10
CA GLU A 75 -3.66 -27.05 5.07
C GLU A 75 -3.22 -25.61 5.37
N LEU A 76 -4.15 -24.66 5.31
CA LEU A 76 -3.91 -23.27 5.69
C LEU A 76 -3.36 -23.16 7.13
N THR A 77 -2.16 -22.59 7.26
CA THR A 77 -1.47 -22.43 8.54
C THR A 77 -0.89 -21.02 8.67
N LYS A 78 -1.17 -20.32 9.78
CA LYS A 78 -0.42 -19.09 10.16
C LYS A 78 0.94 -19.54 10.69
N VAL A 79 2.02 -19.20 10.00
CA VAL A 79 3.38 -19.65 10.33
C VAL A 79 4.18 -18.61 11.09
N SER A 80 3.90 -17.32 10.89
CA SER A 80 4.56 -16.26 11.66
C SER A 80 3.99 -16.18 13.09
N SER A 81 4.87 -15.92 14.05
CA SER A 81 4.52 -15.75 15.46
C SER A 81 3.87 -14.38 15.73
N LYS A 82 3.53 -14.09 17.00
CA LYS A 82 2.85 -12.85 17.42
C LYS A 82 3.86 -11.81 17.92
N GLU A 83 4.93 -11.59 17.18
CA GLU A 83 5.83 -10.46 17.41
C GLU A 83 5.16 -9.15 16.97
N GLU A 84 5.61 -8.00 17.50
CA GLU A 84 5.05 -6.70 17.14
C GLU A 84 5.43 -6.34 15.70
N GLY A 85 4.47 -5.81 14.94
CA GLY A 85 4.66 -5.37 13.56
C GLY A 85 3.75 -6.08 12.57
N ARG A 86 3.98 -5.81 11.29
CA ARG A 86 3.30 -6.44 10.15
C ARG A 86 4.28 -7.31 9.38
N PHE A 87 3.91 -8.55 9.08
CA PHE A 87 4.80 -9.47 8.36
C PHE A 87 4.39 -9.63 6.89
N ARG A 88 5.35 -9.43 5.99
CA ARG A 88 5.13 -9.43 4.53
C ARG A 88 6.32 -9.95 3.74
N ASN A 89 6.20 -9.97 2.41
CA ASN A 89 7.23 -10.43 1.48
C ASN A 89 7.86 -11.78 1.87
N PRO A 90 7.08 -12.86 1.97
CA PRO A 90 7.62 -14.18 2.26
C PRO A 90 8.40 -14.72 1.05
N LYS A 91 9.58 -15.31 1.28
CA LYS A 91 10.35 -16.04 0.26
C LYS A 91 10.87 -17.36 0.81
N PHE A 92 10.71 -18.44 0.07
CA PHE A 92 11.25 -19.75 0.39
C PHE A 92 12.74 -19.83 0.05
N SER A 93 13.48 -20.54 0.90
CA SER A 93 14.82 -21.00 0.56
C SER A 93 14.75 -22.11 -0.48
N GLN A 94 15.66 -22.08 -1.45
CA GLN A 94 15.80 -23.15 -2.45
C GLN A 94 16.64 -24.33 -1.95
N GLY A 95 17.51 -24.09 -0.96
CA GLY A 95 18.45 -25.08 -0.44
C GLY A 95 18.03 -25.70 0.90
N THR A 96 17.08 -25.10 1.62
CA THR A 96 16.70 -25.49 2.98
C THR A 96 15.18 -25.39 3.20
N GLU A 97 14.65 -26.06 4.22
CA GLU A 97 13.24 -25.99 4.63
C GLU A 97 12.94 -24.71 5.45
N GLN A 98 13.27 -23.56 4.87
CA GLN A 98 13.19 -22.25 5.54
C GLN A 98 12.43 -21.23 4.70
N LEU A 99 11.93 -20.22 5.39
CA LEU A 99 11.24 -19.06 4.84
C LEU A 99 11.88 -17.80 5.44
N LEU A 100 12.11 -16.80 4.61
CA LEU A 100 12.40 -15.44 5.07
C LEU A 100 11.16 -14.57 4.86
N PHE A 101 11.07 -13.49 5.60
CA PHE A 101 10.01 -12.48 5.46
C PHE A 101 10.48 -11.16 6.07
N LEU A 102 9.76 -10.08 5.78
CA LEU A 102 10.02 -8.77 6.34
C LEU A 102 9.05 -8.48 7.49
N SER A 103 9.59 -7.94 8.58
CA SER A 103 8.83 -7.38 9.69
C SER A 103 8.85 -5.87 9.62
N GLU A 104 7.69 -5.24 9.46
CA GLU A 104 7.51 -3.79 9.50
C GLU A 104 7.09 -3.34 10.90
N GLY A 105 7.91 -2.49 11.52
CA GLY A 105 7.61 -1.83 12.80
C GLY A 105 6.60 -0.69 12.66
N ILE A 106 6.18 -0.14 13.81
CA ILE A 106 5.25 1.00 13.86
C ILE A 106 5.85 2.26 13.21
N ASP A 107 7.17 2.37 13.20
CA ASP A 107 7.93 3.44 12.56
C ASP A 107 8.12 3.25 11.03
N GLY A 108 7.59 2.15 10.47
CA GLY A 108 7.74 1.80 9.06
C GLY A 108 9.11 1.19 8.71
N VAL A 109 10.00 0.99 9.69
CA VAL A 109 11.28 0.31 9.45
C VAL A 109 11.02 -1.18 9.24
N GLN A 110 11.59 -1.73 8.16
CA GLN A 110 11.45 -3.12 7.79
C GLN A 110 12.73 -3.88 8.09
N SER A 111 12.59 -5.07 8.65
CA SER A 111 13.73 -5.90 9.05
C SER A 111 13.57 -7.33 8.61
N LEU A 112 14.68 -7.96 8.28
CA LEU A 112 14.73 -9.30 7.75
C LEU A 112 14.55 -10.32 8.88
N MET A 113 13.60 -11.23 8.69
CA MET A 113 13.28 -12.33 9.58
C MET A 113 13.46 -13.65 8.83
N VAL A 114 13.84 -14.71 9.56
CA VAL A 114 13.92 -16.08 9.04
C VAL A 114 13.23 -17.03 10.00
N MET A 115 12.55 -18.04 9.48
CA MET A 115 11.98 -19.16 10.22
C MET A 115 12.06 -20.45 9.41
N ASN A 116 11.78 -21.59 10.05
CA ASN A 116 11.54 -22.83 9.33
C ASN A 116 10.19 -22.78 8.59
N LYS A 117 10.01 -23.61 7.56
CA LYS A 117 8.75 -23.71 6.79
C LYS A 117 7.51 -23.98 7.66
N ASP A 118 7.69 -24.65 8.79
CA ASP A 118 6.63 -24.95 9.77
C ASP A 118 6.32 -23.81 10.77
N GLY A 119 7.03 -22.67 10.66
CA GLY A 119 6.90 -21.52 11.55
C GLY A 119 7.77 -21.58 12.82
N SER A 120 8.49 -22.68 13.04
CA SER A 120 9.41 -22.79 14.18
C SER A 120 10.70 -22.01 13.95
N HIS A 121 11.42 -21.69 15.05
CA HIS A 121 12.71 -21.01 15.01
C HIS A 121 12.69 -19.65 14.29
N GLN A 122 11.58 -18.92 14.41
CA GLN A 122 11.53 -17.52 13.99
C GLN A 122 12.60 -16.72 14.71
N LYS A 123 13.40 -15.97 13.94
CA LYS A 123 14.43 -15.08 14.43
C LYS A 123 14.63 -13.90 13.49
N ARG A 124 15.13 -12.81 14.07
CA ARG A 124 15.48 -11.59 13.38
C ARG A 124 16.93 -11.63 12.92
N VAL A 125 17.21 -11.21 11.68
CA VAL A 125 18.53 -11.27 11.05
C VAL A 125 19.18 -9.89 10.93
N THR A 126 18.40 -8.83 10.70
CA THR A 126 18.90 -7.45 10.64
C THR A 126 18.34 -6.62 11.78
N ASP A 127 19.09 -5.65 12.29
CA ASP A 127 18.59 -4.69 13.29
C ASP A 127 17.77 -3.54 12.67
N ASP A 128 17.37 -2.55 13.47
CA ASP A 128 16.54 -1.40 13.05
C ASP A 128 17.37 -0.26 12.43
N SER A 129 18.69 -0.42 12.29
CA SER A 129 19.54 0.61 11.65
C SER A 129 19.38 0.65 10.13
N LEU A 130 18.92 -0.46 9.55
CA LEU A 130 18.63 -0.62 8.13
C LEU A 130 17.14 -0.86 7.92
N HIS A 131 16.60 -0.22 6.89
CA HIS A 131 15.29 -0.53 6.33
C HIS A 131 15.48 -1.45 5.13
N VAL A 132 15.16 -2.73 5.31
CA VAL A 132 15.24 -3.77 4.30
C VAL A 132 14.00 -3.71 3.39
N LYS A 133 14.20 -3.66 2.08
CA LYS A 133 13.11 -3.56 1.09
C LYS A 133 12.74 -4.90 0.47
N ASP A 134 13.73 -5.74 0.20
CA ASP A 134 13.56 -7.06 -0.37
C ASP A 134 14.73 -7.98 0.01
N ALA A 135 14.52 -9.29 0.01
CA ALA A 135 15.55 -10.26 0.41
C ALA A 135 15.37 -11.63 -0.25
N VAL A 136 16.47 -12.34 -0.46
CA VAL A 136 16.51 -13.70 -1.00
C VAL A 136 17.58 -14.56 -0.34
N PHE A 137 17.35 -15.88 -0.29
CA PHE A 137 18.40 -16.84 0.06
C PHE A 137 19.34 -17.07 -1.12
N SER A 138 20.62 -17.25 -0.82
CA SER A 138 21.53 -17.98 -1.71
C SER A 138 21.00 -19.38 -2.03
N PRO A 139 21.37 -20.00 -3.17
CA PRO A 139 20.94 -21.37 -3.50
C PRO A 139 21.30 -22.41 -2.43
N SER A 140 22.38 -22.19 -1.66
CA SER A 140 22.76 -23.04 -0.54
C SER A 140 21.93 -22.83 0.73
N GLY A 141 21.25 -21.68 0.85
CA GLY A 141 20.48 -21.28 2.04
C GLY A 141 21.33 -20.78 3.22
N GLU A 142 22.64 -20.61 3.06
CA GLU A 142 23.55 -20.18 4.13
C GLU A 142 23.76 -18.66 4.17
N THR A 143 23.71 -18.00 3.01
CA THR A 143 23.81 -16.54 2.88
C THR A 143 22.47 -15.96 2.46
N LEU A 144 22.14 -14.80 2.99
CA LEU A 144 20.99 -13.97 2.63
C LEU A 144 21.50 -12.73 1.91
N TYR A 145 20.88 -12.40 0.79
CA TYR A 145 21.10 -11.15 0.07
C TYR A 145 19.87 -10.28 0.21
N PHE A 146 20.05 -8.98 0.41
CA PHE A 146 18.93 -8.08 0.62
C PHE A 146 19.26 -6.67 0.14
N THR A 147 18.22 -5.94 -0.25
CA THR A 147 18.33 -4.51 -0.55
C THR A 147 17.93 -3.72 0.69
N ALA A 148 18.73 -2.74 1.07
CA ALA A 148 18.44 -1.91 2.23
C ALA A 148 18.98 -0.49 2.08
N LYS A 149 18.41 0.41 2.88
CA LYS A 149 18.95 1.76 3.10
C LYS A 149 18.98 2.05 4.59
N LEU A 150 19.70 3.09 5.01
CA LEU A 150 19.65 3.53 6.41
C LEU A 150 18.21 3.88 6.83
N SER A 151 17.79 3.41 8.01
CA SER A 151 16.44 3.64 8.52
C SER A 151 16.12 5.12 8.72
N SER A 152 17.14 5.97 8.92
CA SER A 152 16.98 7.43 8.96
C SER A 152 16.54 8.06 7.63
N GLU A 153 16.55 7.32 6.51
CA GLU A 153 16.22 7.82 5.17
C GLU A 153 14.80 7.45 4.70
N ILE A 154 14.01 6.67 5.46
CA ILE A 154 12.72 6.12 4.99
C ILE A 154 11.63 7.16 4.72
N ASN A 155 11.69 8.32 5.40
CA ASN A 155 10.67 9.38 5.32
C ASN A 155 11.16 10.67 4.65
N LYS A 156 12.27 10.60 3.94
CA LYS A 156 12.84 11.75 3.22
C LYS A 156 12.39 11.75 1.77
N MET A 157 12.06 12.93 1.25
CA MET A 157 11.67 13.09 -0.15
C MET A 157 12.88 13.02 -1.09
N GLU A 158 12.62 12.80 -2.39
CA GLU A 158 13.63 12.91 -3.43
C GLU A 158 14.34 14.29 -3.35
N GLY A 159 15.66 14.28 -3.22
CA GLY A 159 16.49 15.47 -3.00
C GLY A 159 16.76 15.84 -1.53
N GLU A 160 16.06 15.22 -0.57
CA GLU A 160 16.38 15.29 0.85
C GLU A 160 17.22 14.08 1.33
N THR A 161 17.07 12.95 0.64
CA THR A 161 17.86 11.74 0.86
C THR A 161 19.33 12.01 0.58
N LYS A 162 20.21 11.54 1.46
CA LYS A 162 21.66 11.58 1.22
C LYS A 162 22.23 10.25 0.76
N GLU A 163 21.53 9.18 1.13
CA GLU A 163 21.87 7.79 0.85
C GLU A 163 20.63 7.10 0.26
N GLY A 164 20.85 6.06 -0.53
CA GLY A 164 19.80 5.29 -1.18
C GLY A 164 19.78 3.82 -0.75
N TYR A 165 19.12 3.01 -1.56
CA TYR A 165 19.15 1.56 -1.45
C TYR A 165 20.44 1.02 -2.05
N ASP A 166 20.99 0.03 -1.35
CA ASP A 166 22.15 -0.75 -1.76
C ASP A 166 21.94 -2.23 -1.48
N LEU A 167 22.77 -3.06 -2.10
CA LEU A 167 22.85 -4.49 -1.88
C LEU A 167 23.72 -4.82 -0.67
N TYR A 168 23.21 -5.73 0.15
CA TYR A 168 23.91 -6.27 1.30
C TYR A 168 23.87 -7.79 1.27
N LYS A 169 24.84 -8.40 1.95
CA LYS A 169 24.79 -9.82 2.33
C LYS A 169 24.94 -9.97 3.84
N ILE A 170 24.40 -11.06 4.36
CA ILE A 170 24.64 -11.52 5.72
C ILE A 170 24.54 -13.04 5.75
N ASN A 171 25.34 -13.70 6.59
CA ASN A 171 25.17 -15.12 6.84
C ASN A 171 23.91 -15.36 7.68
N ARG A 172 23.30 -16.54 7.50
CA ARG A 172 22.11 -16.94 8.26
C ARG A 172 22.35 -16.94 9.77
N ASP A 173 23.58 -17.11 10.23
CA ASP A 173 23.96 -17.04 11.65
C ASP A 173 24.24 -15.61 12.15
N GLU A 174 23.82 -14.59 11.39
CA GLU A 174 23.94 -13.15 11.69
C GLU A 174 25.39 -12.64 11.69
N THR A 175 26.31 -13.40 11.07
CA THR A 175 27.70 -13.00 10.86
C THR A 175 27.93 -12.44 9.46
N ASP A 176 29.08 -11.79 9.25
CA ASP A 176 29.53 -11.33 7.92
C ASP A 176 28.55 -10.37 7.22
N LEU A 177 27.96 -9.43 7.97
CA LEU A 177 27.20 -8.33 7.37
C LEU A 177 28.15 -7.45 6.53
N GLU A 178 27.91 -7.41 5.22
CA GLU A 178 28.71 -6.66 4.25
C GLU A 178 27.81 -5.91 3.27
N GLN A 179 28.15 -4.66 2.99
CA GLN A 179 27.56 -3.86 1.92
C GLN A 179 28.31 -4.17 0.61
N LEU A 180 27.58 -4.64 -0.41
CA LEU A 180 28.12 -5.07 -1.69
C LEU A 180 28.14 -3.96 -2.75
N THR A 181 27.24 -2.98 -2.63
CA THR A 181 27.17 -1.79 -3.51
C THR A 181 27.11 -0.51 -2.69
N ASP A 182 27.58 0.59 -3.27
CA ASP A 182 27.53 1.94 -2.67
C ASP A 182 27.13 2.93 -3.78
N GLN A 183 25.96 2.70 -4.36
CA GLN A 183 25.43 3.46 -5.51
C GLN A 183 24.23 4.34 -5.15
N ASP A 184 23.69 4.19 -3.94
CA ASP A 184 22.61 5.03 -3.42
C ASP A 184 21.38 5.07 -4.34
N HIS A 185 20.94 3.91 -4.83
CA HIS A 185 19.81 3.87 -5.74
C HIS A 185 18.52 4.35 -5.05
N PHE A 186 17.79 5.25 -5.70
CA PHE A 186 16.53 5.74 -5.13
C PHE A 186 15.49 4.61 -4.93
N THR A 187 15.49 3.61 -5.81
CA THR A 187 14.68 2.40 -5.71
C THR A 187 15.50 1.17 -6.09
N MET A 188 15.27 0.07 -5.39
CA MET A 188 15.71 -1.28 -5.76
C MET A 188 14.60 -2.25 -5.38
N ASN A 189 14.00 -2.90 -6.36
CA ASN A 189 12.86 -3.79 -6.16
C ASN A 189 13.13 -5.17 -6.78
N GLU A 190 12.32 -6.17 -6.39
CA GLU A 190 12.28 -7.49 -7.03
C GLU A 190 13.63 -8.21 -7.03
N LEU A 191 14.26 -8.27 -5.85
CA LEU A 191 15.53 -8.97 -5.70
C LEU A 191 15.32 -10.47 -5.98
N SER A 192 16.14 -11.02 -6.87
CA SER A 192 16.17 -12.45 -7.16
C SER A 192 17.61 -12.91 -7.34
N ILE A 193 17.82 -14.23 -7.21
CA ILE A 193 19.13 -14.86 -7.42
C ILE A 193 19.02 -15.95 -8.47
N SER A 194 20.09 -16.05 -9.24
CA SER A 194 20.36 -17.13 -10.18
C SER A 194 20.47 -18.51 -9.52
N VAL A 195 20.13 -19.58 -10.24
CA VAL A 195 20.29 -20.97 -9.74
C VAL A 195 21.74 -21.34 -9.44
N ASP A 196 22.69 -20.84 -10.24
CA ASP A 196 24.12 -21.04 -9.99
C ASP A 196 24.63 -20.23 -8.79
N GLY A 197 23.87 -19.23 -8.35
CA GLY A 197 24.23 -18.36 -7.23
C GLY A 197 25.35 -17.40 -7.55
N GLU A 198 25.62 -17.14 -8.84
CA GLU A 198 26.70 -16.26 -9.29
C GLU A 198 26.24 -14.82 -9.51
N GLU A 199 24.94 -14.61 -9.74
CA GLU A 199 24.35 -13.31 -10.07
C GLU A 199 23.06 -13.03 -9.28
N LEU A 200 22.92 -11.78 -8.86
CA LEU A 200 21.70 -11.19 -8.31
C LEU A 200 21.02 -10.32 -9.36
N TYR A 201 19.69 -10.27 -9.37
CA TYR A 201 18.92 -9.40 -10.25
C TYR A 201 17.94 -8.54 -9.47
N TYR A 202 17.75 -7.30 -9.90
CA TYR A 202 16.83 -6.34 -9.29
C TYR A 202 16.45 -5.28 -10.31
N SER A 203 15.31 -4.63 -10.05
CA SER A 203 14.77 -3.56 -10.87
C SER A 203 15.12 -2.20 -10.28
N LEU A 204 15.72 -1.33 -11.10
CA LEU A 204 16.00 0.08 -10.79
C LEU A 204 15.03 0.97 -11.57
N TYR A 205 14.47 1.99 -10.91
CA TYR A 205 13.67 3.02 -11.59
C TYR A 205 14.52 4.27 -11.86
N GLU A 206 14.66 4.62 -13.14
CA GLU A 206 15.22 5.91 -13.57
C GLU A 206 14.15 6.74 -14.29
N VAL A 207 14.02 6.55 -15.61
CA VAL A 207 12.90 7.05 -16.43
C VAL A 207 11.80 5.99 -16.54
N ASN A 208 12.21 4.73 -16.45
CA ASN A 208 11.43 3.52 -16.53
C ASN A 208 12.14 2.43 -15.72
N GLU A 209 11.47 1.30 -15.47
CA GLU A 209 12.12 0.16 -14.83
C GLU A 209 13.20 -0.45 -15.73
N GLN A 210 14.36 -0.73 -15.14
CA GLN A 210 15.48 -1.39 -15.78
C GLN A 210 15.91 -2.59 -14.94
N LEU A 211 16.00 -3.74 -15.59
CA LEU A 211 16.52 -4.96 -14.97
C LEU A 211 18.05 -4.92 -14.95
N THR A 212 18.61 -5.01 -13.76
CA THR A 212 20.06 -4.98 -13.49
C THR A 212 20.51 -6.34 -12.98
N ALA A 213 21.68 -6.78 -13.42
CA ALA A 213 22.37 -7.99 -12.97
C ALA A 213 23.66 -7.60 -12.24
N PHE A 214 23.83 -8.09 -11.02
CA PHE A 214 25.04 -7.91 -10.21
C PHE A 214 25.80 -9.22 -10.12
N SER A 215 27.05 -9.23 -10.60
CA SER A 215 27.97 -10.38 -10.50
C SER A 215 28.54 -10.46 -9.09
N LEU A 216 28.25 -11.54 -8.36
CA LEU A 216 28.79 -11.77 -7.01
C LEU A 216 30.31 -12.03 -7.02
N LYS A 217 30.83 -12.53 -8.14
CA LYS A 217 32.24 -12.84 -8.31
C LYS A 217 33.06 -11.58 -8.63
N ASP A 218 32.58 -10.78 -9.57
CA ASP A 218 33.33 -9.63 -10.07
C ASP A 218 32.94 -8.33 -9.34
N GLN A 219 31.85 -8.35 -8.56
CA GLN A 219 31.25 -7.21 -7.87
C GLN A 219 30.96 -6.06 -8.84
N THR A 220 30.31 -6.38 -9.96
CA THR A 220 29.96 -5.40 -10.99
C THR A 220 28.49 -5.47 -11.36
N GLU A 221 27.91 -4.30 -11.60
CA GLU A 221 26.55 -4.14 -12.11
C GLU A 221 26.55 -4.05 -13.63
N THR A 222 25.62 -4.76 -14.24
CA THR A 222 25.39 -4.73 -15.68
C THR A 222 23.91 -4.65 -15.98
N ARG A 223 23.53 -3.90 -17.01
CA ARG A 223 22.16 -3.83 -17.46
C ARG A 223 21.82 -5.07 -18.28
N VAL A 224 20.69 -5.72 -17.99
CA VAL A 224 20.17 -6.79 -18.83
C VAL A 224 19.60 -6.18 -20.12
N ALA A 225 20.17 -6.57 -21.26
CA ALA A 225 19.80 -6.06 -22.58
C ALA A 225 18.47 -6.66 -23.07
N ASP A 226 17.86 -5.99 -24.07
CA ASP A 226 16.72 -6.49 -24.84
C ASP A 226 15.45 -6.85 -24.05
N VAL A 227 15.29 -6.29 -22.86
CA VAL A 227 14.07 -6.39 -22.07
C VAL A 227 13.08 -5.26 -22.36
N ASN A 228 11.80 -5.52 -22.12
CA ASN A 228 10.74 -4.52 -22.31
C ASN A 228 10.96 -3.30 -21.39
N LYS A 229 10.78 -2.10 -21.94
CA LYS A 229 11.01 -0.82 -21.25
C LYS A 229 9.87 -0.39 -20.34
N ASP A 230 8.67 -0.91 -20.54
CA ASP A 230 7.47 -0.55 -19.78
C ASP A 230 7.01 -1.74 -18.91
N MET A 231 7.97 -2.40 -18.26
CA MET A 231 7.72 -3.52 -17.35
C MET A 231 7.56 -3.05 -15.90
N TYR A 232 6.85 -3.87 -15.11
CA TYR A 232 6.60 -3.73 -13.69
C TYR A 232 6.51 -5.13 -13.05
N SER A 233 6.87 -5.32 -11.78
CA SER A 233 6.72 -6.62 -11.11
C SER A 233 7.43 -7.74 -11.87
N SER A 234 8.68 -7.51 -12.26
CA SER A 234 9.47 -8.43 -13.04
C SER A 234 10.11 -9.52 -12.17
N ILE A 235 10.23 -10.73 -12.71
CA ILE A 235 10.90 -11.85 -12.05
C ILE A 235 11.55 -12.73 -13.11
N LEU A 236 12.78 -13.17 -12.86
CA LEU A 236 13.46 -14.15 -13.71
C LEU A 236 13.12 -15.57 -13.30
N SER A 237 13.06 -16.46 -14.29
CA SER A 237 13.15 -17.89 -14.04
C SER A 237 14.53 -18.23 -13.49
N LYS A 238 14.54 -19.28 -12.69
CA LYS A 238 15.71 -19.90 -12.09
C LYS A 238 16.89 -20.09 -13.05
N ASP A 239 16.61 -20.54 -14.28
CA ASP A 239 17.60 -20.83 -15.32
C ASP A 239 18.01 -19.60 -16.15
N LYS A 240 17.54 -18.40 -15.79
CA LYS A 240 17.81 -17.11 -16.46
C LYS A 240 17.28 -17.01 -17.89
N LYS A 241 16.40 -17.92 -18.32
CA LYS A 241 15.90 -17.95 -19.70
C LYS A 241 14.60 -17.21 -19.90
N LEU A 242 13.77 -17.15 -18.87
CA LEU A 242 12.45 -16.57 -18.95
C LEU A 242 12.37 -15.37 -17.99
N LEU A 243 11.76 -14.30 -18.47
CA LEU A 243 11.41 -13.12 -17.68
C LEU A 243 9.89 -13.00 -17.67
N ALA A 244 9.29 -13.16 -16.50
CA ALA A 244 7.87 -12.84 -16.31
C ALA A 244 7.77 -11.39 -15.80
N TYR A 245 6.85 -10.61 -16.35
CA TYR A 245 6.65 -9.23 -15.94
C TYR A 245 5.23 -8.76 -16.26
N THR A 246 4.81 -7.70 -15.60
CA THR A 246 3.53 -7.03 -15.88
C THR A 246 3.76 -5.78 -16.71
N ALA A 247 2.85 -5.47 -17.63
CA ALA A 247 2.95 -4.27 -18.46
C ALA A 247 1.58 -3.71 -18.82
N VAL A 248 1.53 -2.39 -19.06
CA VAL A 248 0.30 -1.70 -19.44
C VAL A 248 -0.14 -2.16 -20.82
N THR A 249 -1.41 -2.57 -20.95
CA THR A 249 -1.94 -2.94 -22.26
C THR A 249 -2.06 -1.72 -23.17
N LYS A 250 -1.74 -1.90 -24.46
CA LYS A 250 -1.94 -0.85 -25.49
C LYS A 250 -3.39 -0.33 -25.51
N ALA A 251 -4.36 -1.19 -25.22
CA ALA A 251 -5.78 -0.84 -25.19
C ALA A 251 -6.16 0.10 -24.03
N SER A 252 -5.40 0.11 -22.93
CA SER A 252 -5.65 0.98 -21.78
C SER A 252 -4.90 2.32 -21.81
N LEU A 253 -4.05 2.57 -22.80
CA LEU A 253 -3.30 3.83 -22.89
C LEU A 253 -4.21 5.07 -23.03
N ASN A 254 -5.44 4.87 -23.54
CA ASN A 254 -6.43 5.93 -23.71
C ASN A 254 -7.53 5.90 -22.64
N SER A 255 -7.45 5.04 -21.62
CA SER A 255 -8.39 5.03 -20.50
C SER A 255 -7.85 5.80 -19.30
N SER A 256 -8.75 6.28 -18.44
CA SER A 256 -8.39 6.98 -17.20
C SER A 256 -7.69 6.08 -16.17
N LEU A 257 -7.73 4.77 -16.37
CA LEU A 257 -7.07 3.77 -15.54
C LEU A 257 -6.29 2.81 -16.43
N PHE A 258 -5.04 2.56 -16.07
CA PHE A 258 -4.21 1.56 -16.75
C PHE A 258 -4.63 0.14 -16.36
N LYS A 259 -4.50 -0.77 -17.33
CA LYS A 259 -4.71 -2.21 -17.16
C LYS A 259 -3.38 -2.90 -17.37
N TYR A 260 -3.00 -3.75 -16.43
CA TYR A 260 -1.72 -4.45 -16.41
C TYR A 260 -1.96 -5.93 -16.63
N GLU A 261 -1.17 -6.52 -17.53
CA GLU A 261 -1.27 -7.94 -17.87
C GLU A 261 0.07 -8.60 -17.72
N LEU A 262 0.06 -9.91 -17.52
CA LEU A 262 1.25 -10.71 -17.36
C LEU A 262 1.80 -11.13 -18.73
N TYR A 263 3.09 -10.92 -18.90
CA TYR A 263 3.87 -11.29 -20.07
C TYR A 263 4.99 -12.22 -19.65
N LEU A 264 5.36 -13.11 -20.56
CA LEU A 264 6.51 -13.99 -20.46
C LEU A 264 7.40 -13.74 -21.66
N GLN A 265 8.64 -13.35 -21.41
CA GLN A 265 9.66 -13.13 -22.42
C GLN A 265 10.73 -14.21 -22.30
N ASP A 266 11.10 -14.78 -23.44
CA ASP A 266 12.29 -15.62 -23.57
C ASP A 266 13.49 -14.70 -23.86
N LEU A 267 14.51 -14.76 -22.99
CA LEU A 267 15.67 -13.88 -23.03
C LEU A 267 16.70 -14.29 -24.09
N ASP A 268 16.71 -15.55 -24.53
CA ASP A 268 17.59 -16.05 -25.58
C ASP A 268 17.09 -15.62 -26.97
N THR A 269 15.77 -15.66 -27.18
CA THR A 269 15.12 -15.38 -28.47
C THR A 269 14.51 -13.98 -28.55
N THR A 270 14.33 -13.30 -27.42
CA THR A 270 13.57 -12.04 -27.24
C THR A 270 12.08 -12.15 -27.55
N GLU A 271 11.56 -13.36 -27.79
CA GLU A 271 10.14 -13.56 -28.05
C GLU A 271 9.34 -13.26 -26.77
N THR A 272 8.27 -12.47 -26.92
CA THR A 272 7.38 -12.11 -25.81
C THR A 272 5.97 -12.61 -26.08
N LYS A 273 5.40 -13.28 -25.08
CA LYS A 273 4.03 -13.78 -25.08
C LYS A 273 3.23 -13.13 -23.96
N ARG A 274 2.00 -12.72 -24.25
CA ARG A 274 1.03 -12.31 -23.21
C ARG A 274 0.35 -13.55 -22.65
N LEU A 275 0.40 -13.75 -21.35
CA LEU A 275 -0.19 -14.92 -20.69
C LEU A 275 -1.63 -14.69 -20.27
N THR A 276 -2.00 -13.45 -19.91
CA THR A 276 -3.33 -13.15 -19.34
C THR A 276 -4.13 -12.15 -20.17
N ASN A 277 -5.46 -12.21 -20.08
CA ASN A 277 -6.35 -11.21 -20.67
C ASN A 277 -7.48 -10.76 -19.73
N LEU A 278 -7.16 -10.60 -18.45
CA LEU A 278 -8.13 -10.29 -17.41
C LEU A 278 -8.67 -8.86 -17.51
N ASN A 279 -7.96 -7.95 -18.19
CA ASN A 279 -8.23 -6.52 -18.24
C ASN A 279 -8.25 -5.88 -16.84
N LYS A 280 -7.40 -6.39 -15.94
CA LYS A 280 -7.28 -6.01 -14.54
C LYS A 280 -5.89 -5.43 -14.26
N ASN A 281 -5.56 -5.20 -12.99
CA ASN A 281 -4.20 -4.94 -12.57
C ASN A 281 -3.65 -6.25 -11.97
N ILE A 282 -2.58 -6.79 -12.57
CA ILE A 282 -1.89 -8.00 -12.12
C ILE A 282 -0.61 -7.59 -11.43
N GLN A 283 -0.26 -8.28 -10.35
CA GLN A 283 0.90 -7.99 -9.50
C GLN A 283 1.59 -9.29 -9.08
N SER A 284 2.86 -9.18 -8.66
CA SER A 284 3.62 -10.23 -7.98
C SER A 284 3.62 -11.59 -8.67
N PRO A 285 4.05 -11.68 -9.95
CA PRO A 285 4.20 -12.98 -10.60
C PRO A 285 5.32 -13.79 -9.93
N VAL A 286 5.10 -15.10 -9.80
CA VAL A 286 6.06 -16.05 -9.22
C VAL A 286 6.07 -17.33 -10.04
N PHE A 287 7.27 -17.77 -10.43
CA PHE A 287 7.44 -19.02 -11.17
C PHE A 287 7.18 -20.23 -10.27
N PHE A 288 6.52 -21.22 -10.85
CA PHE A 288 6.65 -22.59 -10.39
C PHE A 288 8.03 -23.13 -10.79
N HIS A 289 8.57 -24.02 -9.98
CA HIS A 289 9.95 -24.51 -10.08
C HIS A 289 10.07 -25.77 -10.95
N HIS A 290 8.99 -26.53 -11.08
CA HIS A 290 8.91 -27.79 -11.81
C HIS A 290 7.76 -27.80 -12.83
N GLU A 291 6.75 -26.95 -12.68
CA GLU A 291 5.67 -26.78 -13.64
C GLU A 291 5.88 -25.57 -14.56
N ASN A 292 5.41 -25.68 -15.81
CA ASN A 292 5.39 -24.57 -16.78
C ASN A 292 4.23 -23.61 -16.49
N LYS A 293 4.23 -23.02 -15.30
CA LYS A 293 3.18 -22.14 -14.77
C LYS A 293 3.74 -20.98 -13.96
N LEU A 294 2.91 -19.96 -13.80
CA LEU A 294 3.13 -18.84 -12.89
C LEU A 294 1.96 -18.74 -11.93
N ALA A 295 2.24 -18.39 -10.67
CA ALA A 295 1.27 -17.82 -9.75
C ALA A 295 1.33 -16.29 -9.85
N PHE A 296 0.24 -15.60 -9.57
CA PHE A 296 0.18 -14.13 -9.53
C PHE A 296 -1.01 -13.64 -8.69
N LEU A 297 -1.03 -12.34 -8.40
CA LEU A 297 -2.15 -11.69 -7.73
C LEU A 297 -2.97 -10.82 -8.70
N GLU A 298 -4.29 -11.02 -8.74
CA GLU A 298 -5.23 -10.10 -9.40
C GLU A 298 -5.68 -9.02 -8.41
N TYR A 299 -5.35 -7.75 -8.66
CA TYR A 299 -5.84 -6.61 -7.90
C TYR A 299 -7.25 -6.20 -8.36
N THR A 300 -8.24 -6.62 -7.58
CA THR A 300 -9.66 -6.62 -7.97
C THR A 300 -10.37 -5.26 -7.85
N ASN A 301 -9.96 -4.39 -6.91
CA ASN A 301 -10.53 -3.06 -6.66
C ASN A 301 -9.61 -1.89 -7.05
N TRP A 302 -8.64 -2.13 -7.93
CA TRP A 302 -7.72 -1.10 -8.43
C TRP A 302 -8.48 0.16 -8.92
N PRO A 303 -8.03 1.38 -8.57
CA PRO A 303 -6.84 1.73 -7.78
C PRO A 303 -7.16 2.07 -6.30
N SER A 304 -8.10 1.35 -5.68
CA SER A 304 -8.60 1.71 -4.34
C SER A 304 -7.87 0.95 -3.23
N ASP A 305 -7.48 1.67 -2.18
CA ASP A 305 -6.98 1.07 -0.93
C ASP A 305 -8.10 0.80 0.10
N PRO A 306 -7.93 -0.21 0.99
CA PRO A 306 -6.89 -1.24 0.94
C PRO A 306 -7.04 -2.14 -0.29
N GLU A 307 -5.91 -2.65 -0.78
CA GLU A 307 -5.82 -3.45 -2.00
C GLU A 307 -6.44 -4.84 -1.78
N ASN A 308 -7.37 -5.26 -2.66
CA ASN A 308 -8.00 -6.58 -2.61
C ASN A 308 -7.44 -7.49 -3.71
N TYR A 309 -6.81 -8.58 -3.29
CA TYR A 309 -6.20 -9.54 -4.20
C TYR A 309 -6.95 -10.87 -4.28
N ARG A 310 -6.79 -11.52 -5.43
CA ARG A 310 -7.06 -12.96 -5.62
C ARG A 310 -5.79 -13.66 -6.06
N LEU A 311 -5.54 -14.83 -5.49
CA LEU A 311 -4.42 -15.68 -5.89
C LEU A 311 -4.80 -16.48 -7.13
N MET A 312 -4.05 -16.31 -8.20
CA MET A 312 -4.33 -16.88 -9.51
C MET A 312 -3.12 -17.66 -10.01
N THR A 313 -3.35 -18.55 -10.97
CA THR A 313 -2.31 -19.25 -11.74
C THR A 313 -2.59 -19.18 -13.22
N VAL A 314 -1.56 -19.31 -14.05
CA VAL A 314 -1.66 -19.40 -15.51
C VAL A 314 -0.51 -20.26 -16.04
N SER A 315 -0.75 -21.03 -17.10
CA SER A 315 0.32 -21.75 -17.78
C SER A 315 1.15 -20.83 -18.68
N PHE A 316 2.31 -21.30 -19.11
CA PHE A 316 3.08 -20.62 -20.17
C PHE A 316 2.34 -20.62 -21.52
N GLU A 317 1.27 -21.41 -21.67
CA GLU A 317 0.40 -21.34 -22.84
C GLU A 317 -0.51 -20.10 -22.83
N GLY A 318 -0.87 -19.62 -21.65
CA GLY A 318 -1.74 -18.47 -21.45
C GLY A 318 -3.22 -18.76 -21.68
N GLY A 319 -4.08 -17.90 -21.15
CA GLY A 319 -5.53 -17.96 -21.31
C GLY A 319 -6.24 -19.11 -20.58
N ASP A 320 -5.53 -19.81 -19.70
CA ASP A 320 -6.03 -20.87 -18.82
C ASP A 320 -5.98 -20.44 -17.34
N GLU A 321 -6.29 -19.19 -17.05
CA GLU A 321 -6.20 -18.63 -15.71
C GLU A 321 -7.10 -19.36 -14.69
N GLN A 322 -6.57 -19.73 -13.53
CA GLN A 322 -7.29 -20.44 -12.46
C GLN A 322 -7.08 -19.79 -11.10
N GLU A 323 -8.17 -19.59 -10.35
CA GLU A 323 -8.14 -19.06 -8.99
C GLU A 323 -7.80 -20.17 -7.98
N ILE A 324 -6.78 -19.94 -7.15
CA ILE A 324 -6.48 -20.80 -6.00
C ILE A 324 -7.37 -20.35 -4.84
N ASN A 325 -8.40 -21.15 -4.55
CA ASN A 325 -9.34 -20.87 -3.48
C ASN A 325 -8.82 -21.37 -2.13
N VAL A 326 -8.11 -20.52 -1.40
CA VAL A 326 -7.70 -20.79 -0.03
C VAL A 326 -8.84 -20.45 0.93
N ASN A 327 -9.16 -21.34 1.88
CA ASN A 327 -10.21 -21.08 2.87
C ASN A 327 -9.71 -20.12 3.96
N LEU A 328 -9.66 -18.83 3.64
CA LEU A 328 -9.09 -17.79 4.49
C LEU A 328 -10.01 -17.43 5.67
N PRO A 329 -9.44 -17.15 6.86
CA PRO A 329 -10.23 -16.80 8.04
C PRO A 329 -10.96 -15.46 7.84
N SER A 330 -12.24 -15.40 8.17
CA SER A 330 -13.00 -14.16 8.10
C SER A 330 -12.75 -13.24 9.30
N SER A 331 -13.01 -11.94 9.12
CA SER A 331 -12.97 -10.93 10.17
C SER A 331 -13.75 -11.38 11.41
N THR A 332 -13.17 -11.14 12.58
CA THR A 332 -13.79 -11.43 13.88
C THR A 332 -14.51 -10.22 14.46
N ASN A 333 -14.57 -9.09 13.73
CA ASN A 333 -15.17 -7.82 14.14
C ASN A 333 -14.65 -7.28 15.50
N ARG A 334 -13.44 -7.69 15.92
CA ARG A 334 -12.85 -7.29 17.22
C ARG A 334 -12.75 -5.77 17.39
N HIS A 335 -12.58 -5.04 16.29
CA HIS A 335 -12.40 -3.59 16.30
C HIS A 335 -13.65 -2.80 15.91
N LEU A 336 -14.86 -3.37 15.93
CA LEU A 336 -16.08 -2.68 15.47
C LEU A 336 -16.28 -1.28 16.09
N ALA A 337 -16.07 -1.15 17.41
CA ALA A 337 -16.19 0.13 18.11
C ALA A 337 -15.13 1.14 17.64
N MET A 338 -13.86 0.73 17.58
CA MET A 338 -12.76 1.57 17.12
C MET A 338 -12.92 1.96 15.65
N LYS A 339 -13.32 1.01 14.79
CA LYS A 339 -13.64 1.26 13.38
C LYS A 339 -14.76 2.29 13.22
N THR A 340 -15.77 2.25 14.09
CA THR A 340 -16.85 3.24 14.08
C THR A 340 -16.35 4.62 14.49
N VAL A 341 -15.53 4.71 15.55
CA VAL A 341 -14.94 5.98 15.99
C VAL A 341 -14.02 6.55 14.91
N TYR A 342 -13.16 5.71 14.33
CA TYR A 342 -12.29 6.06 13.23
C TYR A 342 -13.11 6.62 12.06
N PHE A 343 -14.09 5.85 11.56
CA PHE A 343 -14.98 6.30 10.49
C PHE A 343 -15.65 7.64 10.79
N LEU A 344 -16.11 7.87 12.02
CA LEU A 344 -16.75 9.13 12.39
C LEU A 344 -15.79 10.32 12.43
N LEU A 345 -14.50 10.11 12.64
CA LEU A 345 -13.50 11.17 12.80
C LEU A 345 -12.63 11.39 11.57
N SER A 346 -12.29 10.33 10.82
CA SER A 346 -11.44 10.40 9.63
C SER A 346 -12.23 10.60 8.33
N ASN A 347 -13.50 10.24 8.27
CA ASN A 347 -14.27 10.35 7.02
C ASN A 347 -14.61 11.79 6.64
N GLU A 348 -14.18 12.23 5.45
CA GLU A 348 -14.41 13.59 4.94
C GLU A 348 -15.90 13.98 4.85
N VAL A 349 -16.77 13.02 4.50
CA VAL A 349 -18.23 13.26 4.43
C VAL A 349 -18.79 13.46 5.82
N ALA A 350 -18.32 12.71 6.83
CA ALA A 350 -18.71 12.91 8.22
C ALA A 350 -18.28 14.31 8.71
N THR A 351 -17.04 14.73 8.41
CA THR A 351 -16.54 16.08 8.71
C THR A 351 -17.42 17.16 8.08
N ALA A 352 -17.78 17.01 6.79
CA ALA A 352 -18.67 17.92 6.08
C ALA A 352 -20.08 17.98 6.72
N ILE A 353 -20.61 16.84 7.18
CA ILE A 353 -21.88 16.79 7.91
C ILE A 353 -21.76 17.57 9.22
N TYR A 354 -20.70 17.38 10.02
CA TYR A 354 -20.52 18.13 11.27
C TYR A 354 -20.41 19.63 11.02
N TYR A 355 -19.73 20.03 9.94
CA TYR A 355 -19.67 21.42 9.49
C TYR A 355 -21.06 21.99 9.22
N VAL A 356 -21.89 21.29 8.43
CA VAL A 356 -23.26 21.71 8.13
C VAL A 356 -24.11 21.76 9.41
N LEU A 357 -24.05 20.75 10.27
CA LEU A 357 -24.82 20.69 11.53
C LEU A 357 -24.45 21.84 12.47
N PHE A 358 -23.17 22.17 12.59
CA PHE A 358 -22.69 23.30 13.37
C PHE A 358 -23.31 24.62 12.88
N PHE A 359 -23.24 24.90 11.57
CA PHE A 359 -23.82 26.11 11.01
C PHE A 359 -25.36 26.13 11.05
N VAL A 360 -26.03 24.99 10.89
CA VAL A 360 -27.48 24.86 11.12
C VAL A 360 -27.84 25.26 12.56
N GLY A 361 -27.08 24.77 13.54
CA GLY A 361 -27.22 25.17 14.94
C GLY A 361 -27.09 26.68 15.14
N LEU A 362 -26.08 27.30 14.52
CA LEU A 362 -25.89 28.76 14.53
C LEU A 362 -27.04 29.52 13.85
N ILE A 363 -27.57 29.03 12.72
CA ILE A 363 -28.71 29.63 12.01
C ILE A 363 -29.94 29.64 12.92
N LEU A 364 -30.25 28.52 13.57
CA LEU A 364 -31.39 28.43 14.48
C LEU A 364 -31.22 29.30 15.74
N LEU A 365 -29.99 29.42 16.26
CA LEU A 365 -29.68 30.30 17.40
C LEU A 365 -29.82 31.78 17.02
N THR A 366 -29.29 32.19 15.88
CA THR A 366 -29.37 33.58 15.39
C THR A 366 -30.79 33.95 14.96
N GLN A 367 -31.53 33.03 14.34
CA GLN A 367 -32.95 33.19 14.05
C GLN A 367 -33.73 33.57 15.32
N ARG A 368 -33.48 32.87 16.44
CA ARG A 368 -34.19 33.09 17.71
C ARG A 368 -33.70 34.33 18.47
N ARG A 369 -32.44 34.73 18.34
CA ARG A 369 -31.85 35.85 19.10
C ARG A 369 -31.96 37.20 18.41
N SER A 370 -31.69 37.25 17.10
CA SER A 370 -31.58 38.51 16.33
C SER A 370 -32.41 38.53 15.06
N GLY A 371 -33.00 37.39 14.66
CA GLY A 371 -33.75 37.25 13.41
C GLY A 371 -32.89 37.26 12.15
N LYS A 372 -31.56 37.31 12.27
CA LYS A 372 -30.60 37.39 11.16
C LYS A 372 -30.22 36.00 10.65
N VAL A 373 -31.19 35.29 10.08
CA VAL A 373 -31.08 33.88 9.68
C VAL A 373 -29.93 33.61 8.70
N PHE A 374 -29.67 34.51 7.75
CA PHE A 374 -28.64 34.32 6.72
C PHE A 374 -27.20 34.61 7.17
N GLN A 375 -26.99 35.24 8.34
CA GLN A 375 -25.65 35.64 8.75
C GLN A 375 -24.65 34.47 8.83
N PRO A 376 -24.97 33.33 9.48
CA PRO A 376 -24.03 32.22 9.55
C PRO A 376 -23.72 31.61 8.17
N SER A 377 -24.69 31.54 7.26
CA SER A 377 -24.46 31.03 5.90
C SER A 377 -23.51 31.93 5.10
N PHE A 378 -23.61 33.26 5.23
CA PHE A 378 -22.68 34.17 4.57
C PHE A 378 -21.28 34.15 5.20
N ILE A 379 -21.18 33.92 6.52
CA ILE A 379 -19.90 33.70 7.19
C ILE A 379 -19.23 32.44 6.63
N SER A 380 -19.98 31.33 6.54
CA SER A 380 -19.54 30.07 5.93
C SER A 380 -19.01 30.27 4.50
N LEU A 381 -19.76 30.99 3.66
CA LEU A 381 -19.39 31.27 2.27
C LEU A 381 -18.15 32.18 2.15
N GLY A 382 -18.06 33.18 3.04
CA GLY A 382 -16.87 34.02 3.16
C GLY A 382 -15.63 33.21 3.56
N LEU A 383 -15.78 32.27 4.49
CA LEU A 383 -14.71 31.39 4.93
C LEU A 383 -14.22 30.48 3.79
N SER A 384 -15.13 29.89 2.99
CA SER A 384 -14.74 29.10 1.82
C SER A 384 -13.95 29.92 0.80
N LEU A 385 -14.36 31.18 0.55
CA LEU A 385 -13.65 32.05 -0.39
C LEU A 385 -12.26 32.42 0.14
N LEU A 386 -12.14 32.69 1.44
CA LEU A 386 -10.84 32.98 2.07
C LEU A 386 -9.90 31.79 1.97
N PHE A 387 -10.38 30.57 2.22
CA PHE A 387 -9.57 29.35 2.08
C PHE A 387 -9.13 29.14 0.63
N PHE A 388 -10.02 29.37 -0.33
CA PHE A 388 -9.70 29.27 -1.75
C PHE A 388 -8.65 30.29 -2.19
N ILE A 389 -8.73 31.55 -1.74
CA ILE A 389 -7.71 32.56 -2.04
C ILE A 389 -6.39 32.22 -1.34
N GLY A 390 -6.45 31.78 -0.07
CA GLY A 390 -5.29 31.38 0.71
C GLY A 390 -4.54 30.18 0.09
N SER A 391 -5.26 29.30 -0.61
CA SER A 391 -4.68 28.13 -1.26
C SER A 391 -3.63 28.48 -2.33
N PHE A 392 -3.87 29.55 -3.10
CA PHE A 392 -2.89 30.06 -4.06
C PHE A 392 -1.65 30.63 -3.38
N ALA A 393 -1.83 31.35 -2.26
CA ALA A 393 -0.72 31.92 -1.52
C ALA A 393 0.16 30.82 -0.89
N ILE A 394 -0.45 29.81 -0.26
CA ILE A 394 0.26 28.66 0.32
C ILE A 394 0.97 27.87 -0.77
N GLY A 395 0.27 27.57 -1.88
CA GLY A 395 0.86 26.84 -3.01
C GLY A 395 2.06 27.56 -3.63
N ALA A 396 2.06 28.90 -3.65
CA ALA A 396 3.16 29.71 -4.18
C ALA A 396 4.34 29.88 -3.22
N ILE A 397 4.10 29.91 -1.90
CA ILE A 397 5.14 30.18 -0.89
C ILE A 397 5.79 28.89 -0.36
N THR A 398 5.02 27.81 -0.26
CA THR A 398 5.45 26.56 0.42
C THR A 398 5.62 25.42 -0.56
N ASN A 399 4.56 24.66 -0.80
CA ASN A 399 4.50 23.54 -1.73
C ASN A 399 3.16 23.59 -2.48
N PRO A 400 3.15 23.47 -3.82
CA PRO A 400 1.93 23.41 -4.62
C PRO A 400 0.89 22.39 -4.12
N TRP A 401 1.31 21.25 -3.57
CA TRP A 401 0.43 20.21 -3.06
C TRP A 401 -0.43 20.68 -1.88
N TYR A 402 0.14 21.44 -0.93
CA TYR A 402 -0.64 22.03 0.17
C TYR A 402 -1.66 23.05 -0.34
N GLY A 403 -1.31 23.79 -1.39
CA GLY A 403 -2.24 24.70 -2.07
C GLY A 403 -3.40 23.96 -2.73
N ILE A 404 -3.14 22.83 -3.41
CA ILE A 404 -4.18 22.00 -4.02
C ILE A 404 -5.11 21.42 -2.95
N TRP A 405 -4.56 20.85 -1.89
CA TRP A 405 -5.33 20.29 -0.78
C TRP A 405 -6.27 21.34 -0.15
N LEU A 406 -5.75 22.53 0.17
CA LEU A 406 -6.55 23.60 0.76
C LEU A 406 -7.66 24.09 -0.20
N ALA A 407 -7.40 24.10 -1.52
CA ALA A 407 -8.39 24.44 -2.52
C ALA A 407 -9.55 23.43 -2.55
N MET A 408 -9.25 22.13 -2.44
CA MET A 408 -10.28 21.07 -2.39
C MET A 408 -11.18 21.23 -1.16
N VAL A 409 -10.58 21.49 0.01
CA VAL A 409 -11.32 21.81 1.25
C VAL A 409 -12.23 23.03 1.04
N ALA A 410 -11.71 24.09 0.40
CA ALA A 410 -12.48 25.29 0.11
C ALA A 410 -13.70 25.02 -0.79
N VAL A 411 -13.55 24.17 -1.82
CA VAL A 411 -14.65 23.75 -2.70
C VAL A 411 -15.71 22.97 -1.93
N ALA A 412 -15.32 22.02 -1.09
CA ALA A 412 -16.25 21.27 -0.23
C ALA A 412 -17.02 22.20 0.71
N MET A 413 -16.33 23.16 1.35
CA MET A 413 -16.95 24.19 2.19
C MET A 413 -17.91 25.09 1.41
N PHE A 414 -17.59 25.43 0.16
CA PHE A 414 -18.47 26.22 -0.70
C PHE A 414 -19.77 25.48 -1.01
N ILE A 415 -19.69 24.19 -1.36
CA ILE A 415 -20.88 23.33 -1.57
C ILE A 415 -21.73 23.27 -0.30
N CYS A 416 -21.12 23.03 0.86
CA CYS A 416 -21.82 23.05 2.15
C CYS A 416 -22.49 24.41 2.42
N SER A 417 -21.82 25.51 2.07
CA SER A 417 -22.35 26.87 2.23
C SER A 417 -23.60 27.11 1.37
N LEU A 418 -23.67 26.56 0.15
CA LEU A 418 -24.88 26.63 -0.68
C LEU A 418 -26.06 25.91 -0.02
N VAL A 419 -25.83 24.72 0.55
CA VAL A 419 -26.84 23.98 1.32
C VAL A 419 -27.33 24.82 2.51
N LEU A 420 -26.42 25.49 3.22
CA LEU A 420 -26.74 26.36 4.35
C LEU A 420 -27.54 27.60 3.94
N VAL A 421 -27.26 28.19 2.78
CA VAL A 421 -28.05 29.32 2.24
C VAL A 421 -29.48 28.87 1.91
N LEU A 422 -29.64 27.69 1.30
CA LEU A 422 -30.96 27.11 1.02
C LEU A 422 -31.74 26.84 2.32
N PHE A 423 -31.06 26.27 3.33
CA PHE A 423 -31.65 26.05 4.65
C PHE A 423 -32.09 27.38 5.31
N SER A 424 -31.23 28.40 5.30
CA SER A 424 -31.56 29.74 5.78
C SER A 424 -32.78 30.34 5.07
N TYR A 425 -32.92 30.12 3.75
CA TYR A 425 -34.09 30.54 2.99
C TYR A 425 -35.37 29.86 3.49
N ILE A 426 -35.36 28.53 3.66
CA ILE A 426 -36.51 27.76 4.17
C ILE A 426 -36.92 28.26 5.56
N VAL A 427 -35.95 28.38 6.48
CA VAL A 427 -36.15 28.86 7.85
C VAL A 427 -36.72 30.29 7.87
N SER A 428 -36.26 31.15 6.95
CA SER A 428 -36.78 32.51 6.82
C SER A 428 -38.24 32.55 6.34
N LYS A 429 -38.66 31.59 5.50
CA LYS A 429 -40.04 31.47 5.02
C LYS A 429 -40.98 30.90 6.09
N MET A 430 -40.51 29.98 6.92
CA MET A 430 -41.28 29.45 8.05
C MET A 430 -41.65 30.53 9.09
N ARG A 431 -40.94 31.66 9.12
CA ARG A 431 -41.27 32.83 9.96
C ARG A 431 -42.47 33.64 9.46
N LYS A 432 -42.86 33.51 8.18
CA LYS A 432 -43.93 34.31 7.54
C LYS A 432 -45.32 33.65 7.64
N LYS A 433 -45.41 32.45 8.19
CA LYS A 433 -46.66 31.82 8.65
C LYS A 433 -46.65 31.83 10.17
#